data_AF-A0AAW2LM68-F1
#
_entry.id   AF-A0AAW2LM68-F1
#
_cell.length_a   1.000
_cell.length_b   1.000
_cell.length_c   1.000
_cell.angle_alpha   90.00
_cell.angle_beta   90.00
_cell.angle_gamma   90.00
#
_symmetry.space_group_name_H-M   'P 1'
#
loop_
_entity.id
_entity.type
_entity.pdbx_description
1 polymer ?
#
loop_
_entity_poly.entity_id
_entity_poly.type
_entity_poly.pdbx_seq_one_letter_code
_entity_poly.pdbx_strand_id
1 'polypeptide(L)'
;MPKSSLITIYLPQFPNPNSHAFSEIPACHHSGLVSLSALFRRYGFPPTEFPDFLKKNEFLLNSSPSEIEKSFKILLSLKSSQDFLVSIVSGCPRVLQLDFLQKWKVGVKQLGVYNITSAAIRNVLDISMKFALSPNDVYGRVKCLKGLGFSEETINKVFRSCAYGSYVEGG
;
A
#
# COMPACT_ATOMS: atom_id res chain seq x y z
N MET A 1 -26.35 56.21 -29.82
CA MET A 1 -26.11 54.86 -30.36
C MET A 1 -24.72 54.40 -29.94
N PRO A 2 -24.59 53.44 -29.02
CA PRO A 2 -23.29 52.91 -28.61
C PRO A 2 -22.80 51.87 -29.63
N LYS A 3 -21.50 51.94 -29.97
CA LYS A 3 -20.81 51.01 -30.86
C LYS A 3 -20.60 49.68 -30.13
N SER A 4 -21.05 48.59 -30.75
CA SER A 4 -20.87 47.22 -30.27
C SER A 4 -19.42 46.79 -30.48
N SER A 5 -18.69 46.53 -29.39
CA SER A 5 -17.34 45.95 -29.42
C SER A 5 -17.46 44.43 -29.53
N LEU A 6 -16.97 43.87 -30.64
CA LEU A 6 -16.79 42.43 -30.82
C LEU A 6 -15.61 41.95 -29.97
N ILE A 7 -15.88 40.98 -29.09
CA ILE A 7 -14.88 40.28 -28.29
C ILE A 7 -14.20 39.25 -29.19
N THR A 8 -12.93 39.46 -29.53
CA THR A 8 -12.08 38.47 -30.21
C THR A 8 -11.64 37.43 -29.17
N ILE A 9 -12.16 36.20 -29.29
CA ILE A 9 -11.76 35.07 -28.46
C ILE A 9 -10.46 34.49 -29.05
N TYR A 10 -9.37 34.55 -28.28
CA TYR A 10 -8.09 33.95 -28.63
C TYR A 10 -8.17 32.44 -28.42
N LEU A 11 -8.18 31.65 -29.50
CA LEU A 11 -7.99 30.20 -29.45
C LEU A 11 -6.48 29.90 -29.41
N PRO A 12 -5.98 29.07 -28.47
CA PRO A 12 -4.58 28.65 -28.50
C PRO A 12 -4.31 27.80 -29.74
N GLN A 13 -3.32 28.23 -30.53
CA GLN A 13 -2.81 27.49 -31.68
C GLN A 13 -2.18 26.16 -31.22
N PHE A 14 -2.63 25.06 -31.82
CA PHE A 14 -1.98 23.75 -31.64
C PHE A 14 -0.57 23.78 -32.26
N PRO A 15 0.47 23.30 -31.56
CA PRO A 15 1.80 23.26 -32.13
C PRO A 15 1.95 22.16 -33.20
N ASN A 16 2.68 22.56 -34.23
CA ASN A 16 3.16 21.88 -35.44
C ASN A 16 3.69 20.44 -35.19
N PRO A 17 3.43 19.44 -36.08
CA PRO A 17 3.79 18.03 -35.84
C PRO A 17 5.29 17.68 -35.86
N ASN A 18 6.19 18.62 -36.11
CA ASN A 18 7.61 18.33 -36.32
C ASN A 18 8.48 18.92 -35.20
N SER A 19 8.49 18.26 -34.04
CA SER A 19 9.51 18.45 -33.01
C SER A 19 9.91 17.10 -32.43
N HIS A 20 10.94 16.50 -33.02
CA HIS A 20 11.67 15.36 -32.48
C HIS A 20 12.40 15.79 -31.19
N ALA A 21 11.73 15.74 -30.04
CA ALA A 21 12.37 15.71 -28.73
C ALA A 21 11.34 15.37 -27.63
N PHE A 22 10.65 14.23 -27.77
CA PHE A 22 10.06 13.58 -26.61
C PHE A 22 10.58 12.16 -26.57
N SER A 23 11.42 11.91 -25.55
CA SER A 23 11.85 10.59 -25.13
C SER A 23 10.65 9.65 -25.18
N GLU A 24 10.70 8.69 -26.08
CA GLU A 24 9.72 7.61 -26.20
C GLU A 24 9.72 6.82 -24.89
N ILE A 25 8.79 7.16 -24.00
CA ILE A 25 8.39 6.23 -22.95
C ILE A 25 7.53 5.18 -23.66
N PRO A 26 7.91 3.89 -23.66
CA PRO A 26 7.17 2.86 -24.39
C PRO A 26 5.71 2.87 -23.97
N ALA A 27 4.79 2.89 -24.94
CA ALA A 27 3.34 2.95 -24.73
C ALA A 27 2.79 1.86 -23.77
N CYS A 28 3.54 0.78 -23.58
CA CYS A 28 3.28 -0.29 -22.60
C CYS A 28 3.29 0.20 -21.14
N HIS A 29 4.14 1.17 -20.78
CA HIS A 29 4.20 1.69 -19.40
C HIS A 29 2.98 2.56 -19.07
N HIS A 30 2.43 3.28 -20.05
CA HIS A 30 1.29 4.16 -19.83
C HIS A 30 -0.01 3.39 -19.52
N SER A 31 -0.26 2.26 -20.19
CA SER A 31 -1.48 1.44 -19.96
C SER A 31 -1.46 0.72 -18.61
N GLY A 32 -0.29 0.26 -18.15
CA GLY A 32 -0.09 -0.33 -16.83
C GLY A 32 -0.33 0.69 -15.70
N LEU A 33 0.20 1.91 -15.86
CA LEU A 33 0.00 3.02 -14.91
C LEU A 33 -1.47 3.44 -14.79
N VAL A 34 -2.18 3.54 -15.91
CA VAL A 34 -3.63 3.83 -15.91
C VAL A 34 -4.39 2.73 -15.17
N SER A 35 -4.05 1.46 -15.41
CA SER A 35 -4.69 0.31 -14.76
C SER A 35 -4.43 0.29 -13.24
N LEU A 36 -3.19 0.58 -12.83
CA LEU A 36 -2.81 0.63 -11.43
C LEU A 36 -3.44 1.83 -10.71
N SER A 37 -3.49 3.00 -11.33
CA SER A 37 -4.15 4.19 -10.76
C SER A 37 -5.66 3.99 -10.57
N ALA A 38 -6.32 3.38 -11.56
CA ALA A 38 -7.73 3.01 -11.45
C ALA A 38 -7.96 1.98 -10.33
N LEU A 39 -7.04 1.02 -10.17
CA LEU A 39 -7.07 0.04 -9.08
C LEU A 39 -6.97 0.72 -7.72
N PHE A 40 -5.93 1.52 -7.46
CA PHE A 40 -5.77 2.20 -6.18
C PHE A 40 -6.95 3.12 -5.86
N ARG A 41 -7.48 3.86 -6.86
CA ARG A 41 -8.69 4.67 -6.67
C ARG A 41 -9.90 3.83 -6.24
N ARG A 42 -10.09 2.64 -6.81
CA ARG A 42 -11.18 1.72 -6.45
C ARG A 42 -11.09 1.24 -4.99
N TYR A 43 -9.87 1.18 -4.45
CA TYR A 43 -9.61 0.79 -3.06
C TYR A 43 -9.44 1.99 -2.10
N GLY A 44 -9.89 3.19 -2.51
CA GLY A 44 -10.03 4.34 -1.62
C GLY A 44 -8.80 5.26 -1.50
N PHE A 45 -7.79 5.10 -2.36
CA PHE A 45 -6.60 5.96 -2.32
C PHE A 45 -6.85 7.29 -3.06
N PRO A 46 -6.34 8.42 -2.53
CA PRO A 46 -6.52 9.73 -3.14
C PRO A 46 -5.75 9.83 -4.47
N PRO A 47 -6.39 10.28 -5.57
CA PRO A 47 -5.74 10.38 -6.88
C PRO A 47 -4.56 11.36 -6.93
N THR A 48 -4.59 12.39 -6.07
CA THR A 48 -3.61 13.48 -6.05
C THR A 48 -2.25 13.04 -5.52
N GLU A 49 -2.21 12.08 -4.60
CA GLU A 49 -0.98 11.61 -3.96
C GLU A 49 -0.38 10.38 -4.67
N PHE A 50 -1.16 9.77 -5.56
CA PHE A 50 -0.79 8.52 -6.22
C PHE A 50 0.48 8.62 -7.10
N PRO A 51 0.69 9.67 -7.90
CA PRO A 51 1.92 9.79 -8.71
C PRO A 51 3.19 9.84 -7.85
N ASP A 52 3.18 10.64 -6.78
CA ASP A 52 4.31 10.75 -5.85
C ASP A 52 4.52 9.44 -5.06
N PHE A 53 3.43 8.76 -4.71
CA PHE A 53 3.48 7.46 -4.06
C PHE A 53 4.16 6.41 -4.95
N LEU A 54 3.81 6.33 -6.24
CA LEU A 54 4.45 5.40 -7.17
C LEU A 54 5.93 5.71 -7.40
N LYS A 55 6.28 6.99 -7.51
CA LYS A 55 7.68 7.42 -7.67
C LYS A 55 8.55 6.98 -6.49
N LYS A 56 8.01 6.99 -5.26
CA LYS A 56 8.71 6.50 -4.06
C LYS A 56 8.75 4.97 -3.96
N ASN A 57 7.90 4.28 -4.71
CA ASN A 57 7.66 2.84 -4.60
C ASN A 57 7.76 2.17 -5.97
N GLU A 58 8.91 2.33 -6.63
CA GLU A 58 9.14 1.84 -7.99
C GLU A 58 8.89 0.34 -8.17
N PHE A 59 9.00 -0.46 -7.10
CA PHE A 59 8.67 -1.90 -7.16
C PHE A 59 7.21 -2.16 -7.60
N LEU A 60 6.29 -1.21 -7.37
CA LEU A 60 4.90 -1.31 -7.82
C LEU A 60 4.78 -1.15 -9.33
N LEU A 61 5.71 -0.45 -9.98
CA LEU A 61 5.76 -0.31 -11.44
C LEU A 61 6.15 -1.61 -12.14
N ASN A 62 6.93 -2.43 -11.44
CA ASN A 62 7.35 -3.75 -11.93
C ASN A 62 6.35 -4.86 -11.57
N SER A 63 5.35 -4.56 -10.73
CA SER A 63 4.33 -5.51 -10.32
C SER A 63 3.12 -5.45 -11.26
N SER A 64 2.50 -6.60 -11.57
CA SER A 64 1.29 -6.57 -12.39
C SER A 64 0.09 -6.02 -11.59
N PRO A 65 -0.84 -5.27 -12.21
CA PRO A 65 -2.06 -4.83 -11.54
C PRO A 65 -2.88 -5.99 -10.93
N SER A 66 -2.84 -7.18 -11.56
CA SER A 66 -3.50 -8.38 -11.05
C SER A 66 -2.88 -8.89 -9.74
N GLU A 67 -1.55 -8.86 -9.62
CA GLU A 67 -0.86 -9.24 -8.38
C GLU A 67 -1.17 -8.26 -7.25
N ILE A 68 -1.15 -6.96 -7.52
CA ILE A 68 -1.51 -5.94 -6.54
C ILE A 68 -2.97 -6.10 -6.08
N GLU A 69 -3.89 -6.39 -7.00
CA GLU A 69 -5.29 -6.66 -6.64
C GLU A 69 -5.41 -7.90 -5.75
N LYS A 70 -4.64 -8.97 -6.02
CA LYS A 70 -4.58 -10.15 -5.14
C LYS A 70 -4.05 -9.76 -3.76
N SER A 71 -3.00 -8.95 -3.68
CA SER A 71 -2.45 -8.44 -2.43
C SER A 71 -3.47 -7.64 -1.62
N PHE A 72 -4.23 -6.74 -2.26
CA PHE A 72 -5.33 -6.01 -1.60
C PHE A 72 -6.41 -6.95 -1.07
N LYS A 73 -6.82 -7.95 -1.86
CA LYS A 73 -7.79 -8.97 -1.41
C LYS A 73 -7.28 -9.77 -0.21
N ILE A 74 -5.98 -10.09 -0.15
CA ILE A 74 -5.38 -10.75 1.01
C ILE A 74 -5.44 -9.84 2.24
N LEU A 75 -5.02 -8.58 2.13
CA LEU A 75 -5.08 -7.61 3.23
C LEU A 75 -6.51 -7.44 3.77
N LEU A 76 -7.49 -7.31 2.88
CA LEU A 76 -8.90 -7.23 3.26
C LEU A 76 -9.41 -8.53 3.90
N SER A 77 -8.86 -9.69 3.53
CA SER A 77 -9.19 -10.96 4.20
C SER A 77 -8.59 -11.09 5.60
N LEU A 78 -7.50 -10.36 5.89
CA LEU A 78 -6.93 -10.25 7.23
C LEU A 78 -7.75 -9.28 8.10
N LYS A 79 -8.18 -8.17 7.50
CA LYS A 79 -9.12 -7.25 8.13
C LYS A 79 -9.98 -6.53 7.10
N SER A 80 -11.29 -6.74 7.17
CA SER A 80 -12.29 -6.16 6.27
C SER A 80 -12.55 -4.67 6.57
N SER A 81 -11.55 -3.81 6.37
CA SER A 81 -11.66 -2.36 6.55
C SER A 81 -10.83 -1.65 5.48
N GLN A 82 -11.45 -0.70 4.77
CA GLN A 82 -10.75 0.13 3.79
C GLN A 82 -9.71 1.03 4.48
N ASP A 83 -10.03 1.60 5.63
CA ASP A 83 -9.09 2.41 6.41
C ASP A 83 -7.85 1.60 6.82
N PHE A 84 -8.02 0.32 7.16
CA PHE A 84 -6.90 -0.57 7.42
C PHE A 84 -6.02 -0.75 6.18
N LEU A 85 -6.64 -1.00 5.01
CA LEU A 85 -5.93 -1.16 3.75
C LEU A 85 -5.14 0.10 3.37
N VAL A 86 -5.79 1.26 3.41
CA VAL A 86 -5.15 2.54 3.10
C VAL A 86 -4.01 2.82 4.09
N SER A 87 -4.25 2.61 5.39
CA SER A 87 -3.23 2.83 6.44
C SER A 87 -1.99 1.97 6.26
N ILE A 88 -2.15 0.65 6.01
CA ILE A 88 -1.00 -0.25 5.90
C ILE A 88 -0.22 -0.02 4.62
N VAL A 89 -0.90 0.21 3.50
CA VAL A 89 -0.25 0.43 2.20
C VAL A 89 0.45 1.78 2.16
N SER A 90 -0.12 2.81 2.78
CA SER A 90 0.51 4.12 2.85
C SER A 90 1.73 4.12 3.77
N GLY A 91 1.68 3.36 4.88
CA GLY A 91 2.78 3.25 5.84
C GLY A 91 3.93 2.33 5.40
N CYS A 92 3.61 1.16 4.86
CA CYS A 92 4.59 0.18 4.39
C CYS A 92 4.15 -0.44 3.06
N PRO A 93 4.36 0.26 1.93
CA PRO A 93 3.92 -0.18 0.61
C PRO A 93 4.46 -1.56 0.23
N ARG A 94 5.69 -1.87 0.67
CA ARG A 94 6.39 -3.13 0.38
C ARG A 94 5.60 -4.38 0.80
N VAL A 95 4.69 -4.27 1.77
CA VAL A 95 3.79 -5.37 2.13
C VAL A 95 2.97 -5.88 0.95
N LEU A 96 2.80 -5.11 -0.13
CA LEU A 96 2.07 -5.52 -1.33
C LEU A 96 2.77 -6.59 -2.17
N GLN A 97 4.01 -6.97 -1.83
CA GLN A 97 4.66 -8.12 -2.44
C GLN A 97 3.81 -9.38 -2.21
N LEU A 98 3.34 -9.98 -3.31
CA LEU A 98 2.33 -11.04 -3.26
C LEU A 98 2.85 -12.27 -2.51
N ASP A 99 4.08 -12.70 -2.77
CA ASP A 99 4.70 -13.86 -2.12
C ASP A 99 4.82 -13.69 -0.60
N PHE A 100 5.09 -12.46 -0.15
CA PHE A 100 5.11 -12.11 1.26
C PHE A 100 3.70 -12.27 1.87
N LEU A 101 2.68 -11.65 1.26
CA LEU A 101 1.32 -11.70 1.80
C LEU A 101 0.71 -13.09 1.76
N GLN A 102 1.04 -13.91 0.77
CA GLN A 102 0.55 -15.30 0.71
C GLN A 102 1.05 -16.12 1.92
N LYS A 103 2.33 -15.97 2.28
CA LYS A 103 2.89 -16.60 3.50
C LYS A 103 2.17 -16.08 4.75
N TRP A 104 1.95 -14.77 4.83
CA TRP A 104 1.32 -14.13 6.00
C TRP A 104 -0.19 -14.37 6.11
N LYS A 105 -0.90 -14.63 5.01
CA LYS A 105 -2.33 -15.00 5.03
C LYS A 105 -2.59 -16.22 5.89
N VAL A 106 -1.73 -17.23 5.79
CA VAL A 106 -1.79 -18.44 6.60
C VAL A 106 -1.17 -18.18 7.98
N GLY A 107 -0.03 -17.47 8.00
CA GLY A 107 0.69 -17.12 9.22
C GLY A 107 -0.15 -16.43 10.29
N VAL A 108 -0.90 -15.39 9.92
CA VAL A 108 -1.76 -14.65 10.87
C VAL A 108 -2.81 -15.56 11.50
N LYS A 109 -3.39 -16.48 10.73
CA LYS A 109 -4.36 -17.46 11.26
C LYS A 109 -3.70 -18.44 12.23
N GLN A 110 -2.46 -18.85 11.96
CA GLN A 110 -1.71 -19.79 12.79
C GLN A 110 -1.28 -19.19 14.14
N LEU A 111 -1.23 -17.87 14.29
CA LEU A 111 -0.94 -17.23 15.59
C LEU A 111 -1.96 -17.66 16.68
N GLY A 112 -3.16 -18.07 16.27
CA GLY A 112 -4.19 -18.57 17.18
C GLY A 112 -4.64 -17.52 18.20
N VAL A 113 -4.63 -16.25 17.80
CA VAL A 113 -5.15 -15.14 18.61
C VAL A 113 -6.47 -14.74 17.96
N TYR A 114 -7.59 -14.95 18.64
CA TYR A 114 -8.92 -14.90 18.02
C TYR A 114 -9.38 -13.47 17.68
N ASN A 115 -8.79 -12.47 18.34
CA ASN A 115 -9.15 -11.07 18.18
C ASN A 115 -7.93 -10.17 17.91
N ILE A 116 -7.11 -10.50 16.92
CA ILE A 116 -6.00 -9.62 16.55
C ILE A 116 -6.55 -8.27 16.05
N THR A 117 -6.07 -7.19 16.65
CA THR A 117 -6.46 -5.82 16.27
C THR A 117 -5.84 -5.42 14.93
N SER A 118 -6.49 -4.52 14.17
CA SER A 118 -5.95 -4.01 12.90
C SER A 118 -4.55 -3.42 13.07
N ALA A 119 -4.30 -2.72 14.18
CA ALA A 119 -3.00 -2.16 14.52
C ALA A 119 -1.94 -3.26 14.77
N ALA A 120 -2.31 -4.33 15.47
CA ALA A 120 -1.41 -5.46 15.70
C ALA A 120 -1.06 -6.17 14.39
N ILE A 121 -2.04 -6.44 13.51
CA ILE A 121 -1.77 -7.03 12.18
C ILE A 121 -0.82 -6.13 11.39
N ARG A 122 -1.11 -4.82 11.32
CA ARG A 122 -0.28 -3.84 10.60
C ARG A 122 1.17 -3.90 11.08
N ASN A 123 1.37 -3.83 12.40
CA ASN A 123 2.70 -3.82 12.99
C ASN A 123 3.44 -5.14 12.75
N VAL A 124 2.76 -6.29 12.88
CA VAL A 124 3.38 -7.59 12.61
C VAL A 124 3.86 -7.67 11.17
N LEU A 125 3.03 -7.26 10.20
CA LEU A 125 3.42 -7.25 8.78
C LEU A 125 4.57 -6.29 8.49
N ASP A 126 4.51 -5.07 9.03
CA ASP A 126 5.54 -4.05 8.84
C ASP A 126 6.90 -4.49 9.40
N ILE A 127 6.93 -4.95 10.65
CA ILE A 127 8.15 -5.46 11.29
C ILE A 127 8.68 -6.68 10.55
N SER A 128 7.79 -7.58 10.14
CA SER A 128 8.21 -8.77 9.41
C SER A 128 8.81 -8.43 8.05
N MET A 129 8.29 -7.41 7.37
CA MET A 129 8.89 -6.91 6.13
C MET A 129 10.25 -6.25 6.43
N LYS A 130 10.36 -5.45 7.49
CA LYS A 130 11.58 -4.72 7.86
C LYS A 130 12.73 -5.64 8.26
N PHE A 131 12.44 -6.70 9.00
CA PHE A 131 13.44 -7.64 9.54
C PHE A 131 13.44 -9.00 8.83
N ALA A 132 12.76 -9.11 7.69
CA ALA A 132 12.62 -10.34 6.91
C ALA A 132 12.15 -11.56 7.75
N LEU A 133 11.23 -11.33 8.69
CA LEU A 133 10.69 -12.40 9.53
C LEU A 133 9.69 -13.25 8.74
N SER A 134 9.79 -14.55 8.92
CA SER A 134 8.79 -15.50 8.45
C SER A 134 7.63 -15.62 9.46
N PRO A 135 6.46 -16.11 9.01
CA PRO A 135 5.38 -16.46 9.93
C PRO A 135 5.79 -17.41 11.05
N ASN A 136 6.71 -18.33 10.78
CA ASN A 136 7.19 -19.31 11.76
C ASN A 136 7.99 -18.66 12.89
N ASP A 137 8.79 -17.64 12.56
CA ASP A 137 9.57 -16.89 13.54
C ASP A 137 8.64 -16.21 14.55
N VAL A 138 7.59 -15.54 14.06
CA VAL A 138 6.61 -14.87 14.92
C VAL A 138 5.74 -15.87 15.68
N TYR A 139 5.30 -16.94 15.02
CA TYR A 139 4.52 -18.01 15.64
C TYR A 139 5.27 -18.64 16.83
N GLY A 140 6.56 -18.93 16.67
CA GLY A 140 7.41 -19.46 17.75
C GLY A 140 7.40 -18.54 18.97
N ARG A 141 7.51 -17.21 18.77
CA ARG A 141 7.44 -16.23 19.86
C ARG A 141 6.08 -16.18 20.53
N VAL A 142 4.98 -16.23 19.76
CA VAL A 142 3.62 -16.30 20.33
C VAL A 142 3.43 -17.56 21.16
N LYS A 143 3.91 -18.71 20.66
CA LYS A 143 3.84 -19.97 21.39
C LYS A 143 4.63 -19.91 22.71
N CYS A 144 5.82 -19.31 22.72
CA CYS A 144 6.58 -19.07 23.94
C CYS A 144 5.80 -18.18 24.92
N LEU A 145 5.23 -17.06 24.47
CA LEU A 145 4.44 -16.16 25.32
C LEU A 145 3.23 -16.88 25.93
N LYS A 146 2.50 -17.68 25.13
CA LYS A 146 1.40 -18.50 25.64
C LYS A 146 1.88 -19.54 26.66
N GLY A 147 3.03 -20.17 26.42
CA GLY A 147 3.66 -21.11 27.36
C GLY A 147 4.08 -20.48 28.69
N LEU A 148 4.35 -19.18 28.70
CA LEU A 148 4.61 -18.39 29.92
C LEU A 148 3.32 -17.89 30.61
N GLY A 149 2.14 -18.26 30.11
CA GLY A 149 0.85 -17.89 30.69
C GLY A 149 0.31 -16.51 30.26
N PHE A 150 0.91 -15.85 29.26
CA PHE A 150 0.37 -14.59 28.75
C PHE A 150 -0.97 -14.80 28.04
N SER A 151 -1.96 -13.97 28.41
CA SER A 151 -3.26 -13.94 27.74
C SER A 151 -3.17 -13.39 26.31
N GLU A 152 -4.16 -13.70 25.49
CA GLU A 152 -4.27 -13.16 24.13
C GLU A 152 -4.34 -11.63 24.09
N GLU A 153 -4.97 -11.02 25.10
CA GLU A 153 -5.02 -9.57 25.24
C GLU A 153 -3.62 -8.98 25.43
N THR A 154 -2.79 -9.61 26.26
CA THR A 154 -1.42 -9.17 26.48
C THR A 154 -0.56 -9.35 25.22
N ILE A 155 -0.72 -10.47 24.51
CA ILE A 155 -0.03 -10.69 23.23
C ILE A 155 -0.41 -9.62 22.21
N ASN A 156 -1.69 -9.26 22.13
CA ASN A 156 -2.18 -8.17 21.27
C ASN A 156 -1.57 -6.81 21.64
N LYS A 157 -1.45 -6.51 22.94
CA LYS A 157 -0.78 -5.29 23.42
C LYS A 157 0.69 -5.27 23.01
N VAL A 158 1.40 -6.39 23.14
CA VAL A 158 2.81 -6.52 22.71
C VAL A 158 2.94 -6.20 21.22
N PHE A 159 2.15 -6.84 20.34
CA PHE A 159 2.18 -6.56 18.90
C PHE A 159 1.86 -5.11 18.55
N ARG A 160 0.92 -4.50 19.26
CA ARG A 160 0.60 -3.09 19.09
C ARG A 160 1.77 -2.18 19.49
N SER A 161 2.54 -2.55 20.51
CA SER A 161 3.67 -1.77 21.01
C SER A 161 4.96 -1.92 20.19
N CYS A 162 5.13 -3.01 19.44
CA CYS A 162 6.37 -3.25 18.69
C CYS A 162 6.69 -2.18 17.62
N ALA A 163 5.72 -1.39 17.15
CA ALA A 163 5.95 -0.35 16.14
C ALA A 163 6.34 1.03 16.72
N TYR A 164 6.20 1.24 18.04
CA TYR A 164 6.46 2.54 18.67
C TYR A 164 7.95 2.93 18.76
N GLY A 165 8.87 2.01 18.45
CA GLY A 165 10.31 2.31 18.41
C GLY A 165 10.82 2.97 17.12
N SER A 166 9.96 3.18 16.11
CA SER A 166 10.37 3.67 14.78
C SER A 166 9.92 5.10 14.45
N TYR A 167 9.19 5.76 15.35
CA TYR A 167 8.61 7.10 15.17
C TYR A 167 9.20 8.13 16.14
N VAL A 168 10.48 7.99 16.49
CA VAL A 168 11.21 8.98 17.31
C VAL A 168 12.47 9.44 16.58
N GLU A 169 12.35 9.81 15.31
CA GLU A 169 13.31 10.70 14.65
C GLU A 169 12.54 11.62 13.70
N GLY A 170 12.36 12.87 14.11
CA GLY A 170 11.56 13.86 13.40
C GLY A 170 11.17 15.00 14.34
N GLY A 171 12.16 15.56 15.03
CA GLY A 171 12.10 16.86 15.69
C GLY A 171 13.00 17.84 14.96
#